data_AF-A0A438JVF5-F1
#
_entry.id   AF-A0A438JVF5-F1
#
_cell.length_a   1.000
_cell.length_b   1.000
_cell.length_c   1.000
_cell.angle_alpha   90.00
_cell.angle_beta   90.00
_cell.angle_gamma   90.00
#
_symmetry.space_group_name_H-M   'P 1'
#
loop_
_entity.id
_entity.type
_entity.pdbx_description
1 polymer ?
#
loop_
_entity_poly.entity_id
_entity_poly.type
_entity_poly.pdbx_seq_one_letter_code
_entity_poly.pdbx_strand_id
1 'polypeptide(L)'
;MLGNGMGYSSHDRVRNYVVQYVFEFPWAIVDILDQLEGNYGDLSLQKYSSNVVEKCLQHAGDEHRHCIIRELINNPRIDQIMQDPYGNYVIQAALNNSKGAIHAALIEVIRSHVHVLRTSPYGKKVLSCTSLKK
;
A
#
# COMPACT_ATOMS: atom_id res chain seq x y z
N MET A 1 -22.25 -19.96 31.45
CA MET A 1 -21.26 -18.88 31.59
C MET A 1 -19.94 -19.37 31.02
N LEU A 2 -19.38 -18.62 30.05
CA LEU A 2 -17.95 -18.48 29.69
C LEU A 2 -17.15 -19.77 29.38
N GLY A 3 -16.46 -19.96 28.27
CA GLY A 3 -16.09 -19.07 27.17
C GLY A 3 -15.21 -19.84 26.17
N ASN A 4 -15.30 -19.42 24.91
CA ASN A 4 -14.53 -19.92 23.77
C ASN A 4 -13.02 -19.65 23.89
N GLY A 5 -12.25 -20.46 23.16
CA GLY A 5 -11.06 -20.02 22.45
C GLY A 5 -9.75 -20.20 23.21
N MET A 6 -8.63 -20.56 22.61
CA MET A 6 -8.25 -20.67 21.21
C MET A 6 -7.07 -21.65 21.18
N GLY A 7 -7.17 -22.70 20.38
CA GLY A 7 -5.99 -23.45 19.95
C GLY A 7 -5.17 -22.53 19.06
N TYR A 8 -4.11 -21.94 19.62
CA TYR A 8 -3.13 -21.18 18.85
C TYR A 8 -2.29 -22.19 18.06
N SER A 9 -2.73 -22.52 16.85
CA SER A 9 -1.96 -23.33 15.89
C SER A 9 -0.67 -22.60 15.52
N SER A 10 0.45 -23.22 15.87
CA SER A 10 1.84 -22.75 15.73
C SER A 10 2.35 -22.54 14.29
N HIS A 11 1.48 -22.40 13.30
CA HIS A 11 1.88 -22.32 11.87
C HIS A 11 2.01 -20.88 11.34
N ASP A 12 1.33 -19.88 11.94
CA ASP A 12 1.39 -18.49 11.44
C ASP A 12 2.59 -17.67 11.97
N ARG A 13 3.37 -18.20 12.92
CA ARG A 13 4.49 -17.45 13.52
C ARG A 13 5.79 -17.47 12.71
N VAL A 14 5.95 -18.39 11.76
CA VAL A 14 7.24 -18.62 11.09
C VAL A 14 7.37 -17.85 9.77
N ARG A 15 6.27 -17.34 9.21
CA ARG A 15 6.26 -16.65 7.92
C ARG A 15 6.68 -15.17 7.93
N ASN A 16 7.14 -14.65 9.08
CA ASN A 16 7.46 -13.21 9.23
C ASN A 16 8.90 -12.89 9.66
N TYR A 17 9.79 -13.87 9.83
CA TYR A 17 11.13 -13.58 10.38
C TYR A 17 12.15 -13.06 9.35
N VAL A 18 11.95 -13.29 8.06
CA VAL A 18 12.92 -12.88 7.02
C VAL A 18 12.70 -11.45 6.53
N VAL A 19 11.46 -10.94 6.58
CA VAL A 19 11.14 -9.55 6.18
C VAL A 19 11.52 -8.54 7.28
N GLN A 20 11.78 -9.01 8.50
CA GLN A 20 12.10 -8.14 9.63
C GLN A 20 13.61 -7.86 9.77
N TYR A 21 14.49 -8.69 9.20
CA TYR A 21 15.95 -8.55 9.35
C TYR A 21 16.68 -7.84 8.21
N VAL A 22 16.04 -7.62 7.05
CA VAL A 22 16.68 -6.92 5.92
C VAL A 22 16.61 -5.39 6.04
N PHE A 23 15.75 -4.84 6.89
CA PHE A 23 15.30 -3.45 6.74
C PHE A 23 15.54 -2.54 7.95
N GLU A 24 16.66 -2.75 8.65
CA GLU A 24 17.21 -1.78 9.61
C GLU A 24 18.15 -0.74 8.95
N PHE A 25 18.24 -0.76 7.61
CA PHE A 25 19.22 0.00 6.84
C PHE A 25 18.55 0.86 5.75
N PRO A 26 18.43 2.19 5.95
CA PRO A 26 17.83 3.11 4.98
C PRO A 26 18.51 3.11 3.61
N TRP A 27 19.80 2.75 3.54
CA TRP A 27 20.55 2.69 2.28
C TRP A 27 20.07 1.56 1.37
N ALA A 28 19.69 0.40 1.94
CA ALA A 28 19.18 -0.73 1.16
C ALA A 28 17.83 -0.41 0.49
N ILE A 29 17.04 0.50 1.07
CA ILE A 29 15.77 0.94 0.47
C ILE A 29 16.01 1.63 -0.88
N VAL A 30 17.08 2.40 -1.05
CA VAL A 30 17.36 3.12 -2.30
C VAL A 30 17.73 2.15 -3.43
N ASP A 31 18.62 1.19 -3.17
CA ASP A 31 18.97 0.15 -4.14
C ASP A 31 17.77 -0.72 -4.55
N ILE A 32 16.86 -0.96 -3.61
CA ILE A 32 15.62 -1.71 -3.87
C ILE A 32 14.64 -0.85 -4.67
N LEU A 33 14.52 0.44 -4.37
CA LEU A 33 13.62 1.35 -5.09
C LEU A 33 13.92 1.38 -6.59
N ASP A 34 15.20 1.45 -6.96
CA ASP A 34 15.66 1.44 -8.34
C ASP A 34 15.28 0.14 -9.06
N GLN A 35 15.46 -1.01 -8.40
CA GLN A 35 15.11 -2.33 -8.96
C GLN A 35 13.60 -2.55 -9.09
N LEU A 36 12.78 -1.87 -8.29
CA LEU A 36 11.33 -2.01 -8.29
C LEU A 36 10.62 -0.99 -9.20
N GLU A 37 11.36 -0.01 -9.74
CA GLU A 37 10.81 1.00 -10.64
C GLU A 37 10.16 0.32 -11.87
N GLY A 38 8.99 0.82 -12.28
CA GLY A 38 8.18 0.27 -13.37
C GLY A 38 7.27 -0.90 -12.98
N ASN A 39 7.41 -1.44 -11.75
CA ASN A 39 6.67 -2.63 -11.30
C ASN A 39 5.84 -2.41 -10.02
N TYR A 40 5.76 -1.19 -9.47
CA TYR A 40 5.08 -0.91 -8.20
C TYR A 40 3.61 -1.34 -8.20
N GLY A 41 2.94 -1.26 -9.35
CA GLY A 41 1.55 -1.72 -9.47
C GLY A 41 1.40 -3.23 -9.26
N ASP A 42 2.23 -4.05 -9.92
CA ASP A 42 2.22 -5.51 -9.76
C ASP A 42 2.67 -5.92 -8.36
N LEU A 43 3.69 -5.25 -7.82
CA LEU A 43 4.22 -5.51 -6.48
C LEU A 43 3.18 -5.22 -5.41
N SER A 44 2.33 -4.21 -5.61
CA SER A 44 1.25 -3.85 -4.68
C SER A 44 0.18 -4.93 -4.53
N LEU A 45 0.03 -5.80 -5.53
CA LEU A 45 -0.93 -6.93 -5.52
C LEU A 45 -0.34 -8.20 -4.91
N GLN A 46 0.95 -8.19 -4.55
CA GLN A 46 1.64 -9.36 -4.00
C GLN A 46 1.75 -9.27 -2.47
N LYS A 47 1.37 -10.35 -1.79
CA LYS A 47 1.34 -10.45 -0.32
C LYS A 47 2.61 -10.00 0.43
N TYR A 48 3.79 -10.24 -0.15
CA TYR A 48 5.06 -9.92 0.49
C TYR A 48 5.66 -8.63 -0.05
N SER A 49 5.53 -8.41 -1.36
CA SER A 49 6.09 -7.25 -2.05
C SER A 49 5.31 -5.97 -1.75
N SER A 50 4.00 -6.05 -1.45
CA SER A 50 3.19 -4.90 -1.05
C SER A 50 3.76 -4.21 0.18
N ASN A 51 4.23 -4.99 1.15
CA ASN A 51 4.84 -4.49 2.38
C ASN A 51 6.12 -3.70 2.07
N VAL A 52 6.88 -4.12 1.06
CA VAL A 52 8.07 -3.41 0.60
C VAL A 52 7.67 -2.07 0.00
N VAL A 53 6.66 -2.03 -0.87
CA VAL A 53 6.16 -0.78 -1.47
C VAL A 53 5.62 0.18 -0.39
N GLU A 54 4.89 -0.31 0.60
CA GLU A 54 4.43 0.50 1.74
C GLU A 54 5.60 1.12 2.51
N LYS A 55 6.65 0.33 2.77
CA LYS A 55 7.84 0.79 3.48
C LYS A 55 8.65 1.78 2.66
N CYS A 56 8.78 1.54 1.37
CA CYS A 56 9.32 2.49 0.41
C CYS A 56 8.57 3.83 0.49
N LEU A 57 7.24 3.83 0.49
CA LEU A 57 6.46 5.07 0.63
C LEU A 57 6.69 5.78 1.98
N GLN A 58 6.93 5.04 3.06
CA GLN A 58 7.19 5.58 4.40
C GLN A 58 8.60 6.17 4.56
N HIS A 59 9.61 5.54 3.95
CA HIS A 59 11.02 5.85 4.21
C HIS A 59 11.76 6.51 3.04
N ALA A 60 11.21 6.44 1.82
CA ALA A 60 11.82 7.07 0.66
C ALA A 60 11.85 8.59 0.79
N GLY A 61 12.85 9.20 0.14
CA GLY A 61 12.87 10.64 -0.10
C GLY A 61 11.68 11.08 -0.95
N ASP A 62 11.38 12.38 -0.93
CA ASP A 62 10.21 12.91 -1.62
C ASP A 62 10.22 12.57 -3.11
N GLU A 63 11.33 12.73 -3.83
CA GLU A 63 11.40 12.43 -5.26
C GLU A 63 10.99 10.98 -5.59
N HIS A 64 11.59 9.99 -4.93
CA HIS A 64 11.24 8.58 -5.14
C HIS A 64 9.80 8.27 -4.76
N ARG A 65 9.29 8.84 -3.66
CA ARG A 65 7.88 8.69 -3.29
C ARG A 65 6.95 9.27 -4.34
N HIS A 66 7.29 10.43 -4.93
CA HIS A 66 6.52 10.98 -6.05
C HIS A 66 6.55 10.06 -7.26
N CYS A 67 7.69 9.43 -7.57
CA CYS A 67 7.79 8.43 -8.65
C CYS A 67 6.87 7.22 -8.41
N ILE A 68 6.93 6.61 -7.22
CA ILE A 68 6.07 5.47 -6.86
C ILE A 68 4.60 5.84 -7.02
N ILE A 69 4.17 6.96 -6.44
CA ILE A 69 2.76 7.37 -6.49
C ILE A 69 2.34 7.68 -7.92
N ARG A 70 3.20 8.34 -8.70
CA ARG A 70 2.93 8.64 -10.09
C ARG A 70 2.76 7.36 -10.91
N GLU A 71 3.56 6.34 -10.66
CA GLU A 71 3.42 5.06 -11.33
C GLU A 71 2.10 4.36 -10.93
N LEU A 72 1.76 4.37 -9.63
CA LEU A 72 0.50 3.79 -9.15
C LEU A 72 -0.72 4.46 -9.78
N ILE A 73 -0.79 5.80 -9.80
CA ILE A 73 -1.94 6.53 -10.37
C ILE A 73 -2.09 6.35 -11.88
N ASN A 74 -0.98 6.10 -12.58
CA ASN A 74 -0.99 5.83 -14.03
C ASN A 74 -1.12 4.33 -14.34
N ASN A 75 -1.19 3.47 -13.32
CA ASN A 75 -1.33 2.04 -13.53
C ASN A 75 -2.74 1.71 -14.05
N PRO A 76 -2.88 0.96 -15.14
CA PRO A 76 -4.20 0.62 -15.69
C PRO A 76 -5.05 -0.25 -14.76
N ARG A 77 -4.45 -0.88 -13.73
CA ARG A 77 -5.12 -1.71 -12.72
C ARG A 77 -5.26 -1.00 -11.37
N ILE A 78 -5.16 0.33 -11.33
CA ILE A 78 -5.23 1.08 -10.08
C ILE A 78 -6.53 0.83 -9.31
N ASP A 79 -7.65 0.62 -10.01
CA ASP A 79 -8.93 0.22 -9.43
C ASP A 79 -8.84 -1.14 -8.71
N GLN A 80 -8.09 -2.10 -9.28
CA GLN A 80 -7.86 -3.41 -8.68
C GLN A 80 -6.96 -3.28 -7.45
N ILE A 81 -5.89 -2.49 -7.55
CA ILE A 81 -4.94 -2.23 -6.45
C ILE A 81 -5.67 -1.64 -5.24
N MET A 82 -6.56 -0.67 -5.44
CA MET A 82 -7.32 -0.06 -4.34
C MET A 82 -8.30 -1.04 -3.65
N GLN A 83 -8.74 -2.08 -4.36
CA GLN A 83 -9.68 -3.09 -3.86
C GLN A 83 -9.00 -4.37 -3.37
N ASP A 84 -7.70 -4.49 -3.60
CA ASP A 84 -6.91 -5.68 -3.27
C ASP A 84 -6.65 -5.77 -1.75
N PRO A 85 -6.68 -6.98 -1.14
CA PRO A 85 -6.38 -7.19 0.27
C PRO A 85 -4.99 -6.70 0.73
N TYR A 86 -4.04 -6.53 -0.18
CA TYR A 86 -2.69 -6.02 0.06
C TYR A 86 -2.54 -4.60 -0.50
N GLY A 87 -2.95 -4.38 -1.76
CA GLY A 87 -2.82 -3.11 -2.46
C GLY A 87 -3.53 -1.94 -1.76
N ASN A 88 -4.64 -2.20 -1.06
CA ASN A 88 -5.34 -1.16 -0.28
C ASN A 88 -4.44 -0.51 0.79
N TYR A 89 -3.47 -1.23 1.36
CA TYR A 89 -2.54 -0.68 2.34
C TYR A 89 -1.47 0.19 1.68
N VAL A 90 -1.01 -0.19 0.47
CA VAL A 90 -0.12 0.64 -0.35
C VAL A 90 -0.76 1.99 -0.67
N ILE A 91 -2.03 2.00 -1.07
CA ILE A 91 -2.75 3.25 -1.37
C ILE A 91 -2.93 4.11 -0.11
N GLN A 92 -3.22 3.50 1.04
CA GLN A 92 -3.28 4.23 2.31
C GLN A 92 -1.91 4.81 2.70
N ALA A 93 -0.82 4.05 2.53
CA ALA A 93 0.53 4.53 2.76
C ALA A 93 0.90 5.68 1.81
N ALA A 94 0.50 5.59 0.53
CA ALA A 94 0.69 6.66 -0.46
C ALA A 94 -0.06 7.92 -0.04
N LEU A 95 -1.31 7.81 0.40
CA LEU A 95 -2.10 8.94 0.91
C LEU A 95 -1.46 9.59 2.14
N ASN A 96 -1.00 8.79 3.10
CA ASN A 96 -0.44 9.28 4.35
C ASN A 96 0.93 9.97 4.19
N ASN A 97 1.71 9.55 3.19
CA ASN A 97 3.06 10.07 2.98
C ASN A 97 3.16 11.06 1.81
N SER A 98 2.07 11.36 1.11
CA SER A 98 2.06 12.34 0.02
C SER A 98 1.56 13.71 0.44
N LYS A 99 2.09 14.76 -0.21
CA LYS A 99 1.67 16.15 -0.02
C LYS A 99 1.68 16.89 -1.36
N GLY A 100 1.04 18.07 -1.41
CA GLY A 100 1.07 18.93 -2.59
C GLY A 100 0.37 18.34 -3.81
N ALA A 101 0.95 18.58 -4.99
CA ALA A 101 0.33 18.23 -6.28
C ALA A 101 0.12 16.73 -6.47
N ILE A 102 1.07 15.88 -6.03
CA ILE A 102 0.94 14.43 -6.20
C ILE A 102 -0.17 13.84 -5.32
N HIS A 103 -0.36 14.40 -4.12
CA HIS A 103 -1.45 14.01 -3.22
C HIS A 103 -2.81 14.37 -3.83
N ALA A 104 -2.93 15.58 -4.39
CA ALA A 104 -4.13 15.99 -5.10
C ALA A 104 -4.43 15.07 -6.29
N ALA A 105 -3.42 14.72 -7.10
CA ALA A 105 -3.58 13.78 -8.20
C ALA A 105 -4.06 12.40 -7.75
N LEU A 106 -3.50 11.87 -6.65
CA LEU A 106 -3.93 10.59 -6.06
C LEU A 106 -5.40 10.65 -5.60
N ILE A 107 -5.81 11.74 -4.94
CA ILE A 107 -7.20 11.94 -4.54
C ILE A 107 -8.14 11.99 -5.75
N GLU A 108 -7.77 12.69 -6.82
CA GLU A 108 -8.59 12.80 -8.03
C GLU A 108 -8.80 11.42 -8.69
N VAL A 109 -7.76 10.59 -8.75
CA VAL A 109 -7.90 9.21 -9.24
C VAL A 109 -8.81 8.38 -8.34
N ILE A 110 -8.66 8.48 -7.01
CA ILE A 110 -9.55 7.77 -6.07
C ILE A 110 -11.00 8.25 -6.24
N ARG A 111 -11.23 9.56 -6.43
CA ARG A 111 -12.55 10.14 -6.66
C ARG A 111 -13.21 9.59 -7.92
N SER A 112 -12.46 9.44 -9.02
CA SER A 112 -12.94 8.83 -10.25
C SER A 112 -13.42 7.37 -10.05
N HIS A 113 -12.85 6.66 -9.07
CA HIS A 113 -13.16 5.26 -8.79
C HIS A 113 -14.06 5.04 -7.57
N VAL A 114 -14.61 6.10 -6.95
CA VAL A 114 -15.45 6.02 -5.73
C VAL A 114 -16.58 4.98 -5.84
N HIS A 115 -17.21 4.87 -7.01
CA HIS A 115 -18.32 3.94 -7.23
C HIS A 115 -17.89 2.48 -7.01
N VAL A 116 -16.74 2.07 -7.55
CA VAL A 116 -16.17 0.71 -7.39
C VAL A 116 -15.64 0.50 -5.96
N LEU A 117 -15.03 1.52 -5.37
CA LEU A 117 -14.48 1.42 -4.02
C LEU A 117 -15.57 1.24 -2.96
N ARG A 118 -16.78 1.79 -3.18
CA ARG A 118 -17.91 1.62 -2.26
C ARG A 118 -18.48 0.20 -2.26
N THR A 119 -18.28 -0.57 -3.33
CA THR A 119 -18.77 -1.95 -3.42
C THR A 119 -17.82 -2.96 -2.78
N SER A 120 -16.52 -2.63 -2.66
CA SER A 120 -15.51 -3.50 -2.05
C SER A 120 -15.28 -3.19 -0.55
N PRO A 121 -15.13 -4.20 0.33
CA PRO A 121 -14.77 -3.97 1.74
C PRO A 121 -13.40 -3.30 1.91
N TYR A 122 -12.45 -3.55 1.01
CA TYR A 122 -11.11 -2.93 1.02
C TYR A 122 -11.14 -1.51 0.47
N GLY A 123 -11.91 -1.28 -0.61
CA GLY A 123 -12.11 0.06 -1.17
C GLY A 123 -12.74 1.04 -0.18
N LYS A 124 -13.65 0.58 0.69
CA LYS A 124 -14.21 1.39 1.79
C LYS A 124 -13.14 1.88 2.77
N LYS A 125 -12.10 1.09 3.04
CA LYS A 125 -10.98 1.51 3.90
C LYS A 125 -10.16 2.62 3.24
N VAL A 126 -9.86 2.47 1.95
CA VAL A 126 -9.17 3.52 1.16
C VAL A 126 -9.97 4.82 1.19
N LEU A 127 -11.28 4.76 0.96
CA LEU A 127 -12.16 5.94 1.04
C LEU A 127 -12.17 6.58 2.43
N SER A 128 -12.10 5.77 3.48
CA SER A 128 -12.06 6.27 4.87
C SER A 128 -10.79 7.06 5.17
N CYS A 129 -9.66 6.73 4.53
CA CYS A 129 -8.40 7.48 4.65
C CYS A 129 -8.44 8.82 3.90
N THR A 130 -9.18 8.94 2.80
CA THR A 130 -9.24 10.20 2.02
C THR A 130 -10.06 11.33 2.66
N SER A 131 -10.65 11.11 3.84
CA SER A 131 -11.56 12.07 4.50
C SER A 131 -12.62 12.66 3.55
N LEU A 132 -13.15 11.86 2.61
CA LEU A 132 -14.45 12.12 1.97
C LEU A 132 -15.62 11.81 2.94
N LYS A 133 -15.45 12.21 4.20
CA LYS A 133 -16.55 12.36 5.14
C LYS A 133 -17.10 13.77 4.89
N LYS A 134 -18.38 13.82 4.59
CA LYS A 134 -19.22 15.02 4.49
C LYS A 134 -18.84 16.11 5.49
#